data_AF-A0A956Y6L8-F1
#
_entry.id   AF-A0A956Y6L8-F1
#
_cell.length_a   1.000
_cell.length_b   1.000
_cell.length_c   1.000
_cell.angle_alpha   90.00
_cell.angle_beta   90.00
_cell.angle_gamma   90.00
#
_symmetry.space_group_name_H-M   'P 1'
#
loop_
_entity.id
_entity.type
_entity.pdbx_description
1 polymer ?
#
loop_
_entity_poly.entity_id
_entity_poly.type
_entity_poly.pdbx_seq_one_letter_code
_entity_poly.pdbx_strand_id
1 'polypeptide(L)'
;MARSDDAAQPSLLVRIQSGDTAAVMEAYEQHVGSLYRYVRLRVVQAELAEDIVSEVFVTLLDCVGQPCAPKQHLRGWLFKIARTQLYEHGNARLTLAWDALEDWMPTLIETNPEHTLGDVIDRQRLQHALQMLNSDHREVLLLRFGHQFSLQETADALDKTVSSVKSIQFRALQNLRQIMKPDEAEVAADNSEEDQQPQKGGALWNSRS
;
A
#
# COMPACT_ATOMS: atom_id res chain seq x y z
N MET A 1 22.53 34.50 -29.53
CA MET A 1 21.96 33.48 -30.44
C MET A 1 20.92 32.72 -29.65
N ALA A 2 19.66 32.81 -30.08
CA ALA A 2 18.51 32.23 -29.43
C ALA A 2 18.52 30.69 -29.52
N ARG A 3 18.16 30.02 -28.42
CA ARG A 3 17.30 28.85 -28.47
C ARG A 3 16.12 29.12 -27.55
N SER A 4 15.08 29.64 -28.18
CA SER A 4 13.72 29.74 -27.66
C SER A 4 13.18 28.35 -27.32
N ASP A 5 12.17 28.36 -26.45
CA ASP A 5 11.17 27.32 -26.20
C ASP A 5 11.59 26.17 -25.28
N ASP A 6 11.58 26.47 -23.98
CA ASP A 6 11.15 25.52 -22.94
C ASP A 6 9.65 25.23 -23.14
N ALA A 7 9.31 24.63 -24.28
CA ALA A 7 7.98 24.12 -24.54
C ALA A 7 7.75 23.00 -23.53
N ALA A 8 6.92 23.27 -22.51
CA ALA A 8 6.50 22.29 -21.52
C ALA A 8 6.16 20.98 -22.25
N GLN A 9 7.00 19.97 -22.08
CA GLN A 9 6.82 18.70 -22.79
C GLN A 9 5.40 18.19 -22.47
N PRO A 10 4.64 17.72 -23.48
CA PRO A 10 3.31 17.18 -23.25
C PRO A 10 3.38 16.05 -22.21
N SER A 11 2.38 15.98 -21.34
CA SER A 11 2.36 14.94 -20.32
C SER A 11 2.40 13.55 -20.96
N LEU A 12 2.93 12.59 -20.21
CA LEU A 12 3.09 11.21 -20.68
C LEU A 12 1.77 10.61 -21.20
N LEU A 13 0.67 10.96 -20.53
CA LEU A 13 -0.68 10.60 -20.93
C LEU A 13 -1.04 11.09 -22.34
N VAL A 14 -0.78 12.37 -22.63
CA VAL A 14 -1.09 12.97 -23.94
C VAL A 14 -0.25 12.32 -25.04
N ARG A 15 1.03 12.02 -24.75
CA ARG A 15 1.92 11.36 -25.70
C ARG A 15 1.43 9.95 -26.04
N ILE A 16 1.08 9.16 -25.03
CA ILE A 16 0.47 7.83 -25.20
C ILE A 16 -0.84 7.91 -26.02
N GLN A 17 -1.70 8.88 -25.72
CA GLN A 17 -2.94 9.10 -26.47
C GLN A 17 -2.70 9.50 -27.93
N SER A 18 -1.59 10.17 -28.23
CA SER A 18 -1.22 10.59 -29.59
C SER A 18 -0.50 9.52 -30.42
N GLY A 19 -0.23 8.34 -29.84
CA GLY A 19 0.45 7.26 -30.56
C GLY A 19 1.96 7.18 -30.35
N ASP A 20 2.52 7.94 -29.40
CA ASP A 20 3.95 7.90 -29.09
C ASP A 20 4.29 6.65 -28.27
N THR A 21 4.87 5.65 -28.94
CA THR A 21 5.29 4.40 -28.30
C THR A 21 6.49 4.57 -27.38
N ALA A 22 7.32 5.60 -27.57
CA ALA A 22 8.46 5.86 -26.68
C ALA A 22 7.99 6.28 -25.27
N ALA A 23 6.81 6.92 -25.18
CA ALA A 23 6.18 7.26 -23.92
C ALA A 23 5.80 6.02 -23.07
N VAL A 24 5.68 4.84 -23.67
CA VAL A 24 5.43 3.59 -22.93
C VAL A 24 6.65 3.20 -22.09
N MET A 25 7.86 3.36 -22.62
CA MET A 25 9.08 3.03 -21.88
C MET A 25 9.27 3.96 -20.68
N GLU A 26 9.01 5.26 -20.85
CA GLU A 26 9.01 6.22 -19.75
C GLU A 26 7.93 5.87 -18.71
N ALA A 27 6.76 5.40 -19.13
CA ALA A 27 5.70 4.95 -18.22
C ALA A 27 6.13 3.69 -17.46
N TYR A 28 6.84 2.78 -18.13
CA TYR A 28 7.42 1.59 -17.52
C TYR A 28 8.39 1.97 -16.41
N GLU A 29 9.40 2.77 -16.72
CA GLU A 29 10.41 3.21 -15.74
C GLU A 29 9.78 3.90 -14.52
N GLN A 30 8.73 4.71 -14.73
CA GLN A 30 8.05 5.43 -13.65
C GLN A 30 7.14 4.56 -12.78
N HIS A 31 6.55 3.50 -13.34
CA HIS A 31 5.45 2.79 -12.66
C HIS A 31 5.72 1.32 -12.36
N VAL A 32 6.69 0.67 -13.02
CA VAL A 32 6.97 -0.77 -12.87
C VAL A 32 7.18 -1.18 -11.42
N GLY A 33 8.00 -0.44 -10.65
CA GLY A 33 8.28 -0.79 -9.26
C GLY A 33 7.07 -0.63 -8.33
N SER A 34 6.17 0.32 -8.63
CA SER A 34 4.92 0.49 -7.87
C SER A 34 3.88 -0.58 -8.21
N LEU A 35 3.76 -0.94 -9.49
CA LEU A 35 2.88 -2.00 -9.98
C LEU A 35 3.33 -3.36 -9.47
N TYR A 36 4.63 -3.65 -9.56
CA TYR A 36 5.20 -4.89 -9.04
C TYR A 36 4.89 -5.05 -7.55
N ARG A 37 5.13 -4.02 -6.72
CA ARG A 37 4.76 -4.07 -5.29
C ARG A 37 3.25 -4.28 -5.09
N TYR A 38 2.40 -3.60 -5.86
CA TYR A 38 0.95 -3.77 -5.79
C TYR A 38 0.50 -5.21 -6.09
N VAL A 39 1.09 -5.82 -7.12
CA VAL A 39 0.79 -7.18 -7.57
C VAL A 39 1.38 -8.22 -6.61
N ARG A 40 2.64 -8.04 -6.17
CA ARG A 40 3.32 -8.91 -5.20
C ARG A 40 2.57 -9.03 -3.87
N LEU A 41 1.85 -7.99 -3.45
CA LEU A 41 0.97 -8.10 -2.27
C LEU A 41 -0.18 -9.10 -2.45
N ARG A 42 -0.49 -9.53 -3.68
CA ARG A 42 -1.68 -10.33 -4.00
C ARG A 42 -1.34 -11.67 -4.63
N VAL A 43 -0.08 -11.94 -4.93
CA VAL A 43 0.40 -13.21 -5.49
C VAL A 43 1.62 -13.69 -4.73
N VAL A 44 1.72 -15.00 -4.49
CA VAL A 44 2.85 -15.56 -3.73
C VAL A 44 4.08 -15.71 -4.63
N GLN A 45 3.89 -16.19 -5.86
CA GLN A 45 4.95 -16.44 -6.84
C GLN A 45 5.46 -15.13 -7.44
N ALA A 46 6.78 -14.91 -7.44
CA ALA A 46 7.38 -13.68 -7.96
C ALA A 46 7.24 -13.61 -9.48
N GLU A 47 7.43 -14.75 -10.14
CA GLU A 47 7.32 -14.92 -11.58
C GLU A 47 5.93 -14.51 -12.09
N LEU A 48 4.87 -14.93 -11.40
CA LEU A 48 3.51 -14.52 -11.75
C LEU A 48 3.30 -13.01 -11.62
N ALA A 49 3.98 -12.36 -10.66
CA ALA A 49 3.89 -10.90 -10.55
C ALA A 49 4.60 -10.19 -11.69
N GLU A 50 5.77 -10.67 -12.09
CA GLU A 50 6.52 -10.16 -13.25
C GLU A 50 5.70 -10.33 -14.54
N ASP A 51 5.06 -11.49 -14.71
CA ASP A 51 4.19 -11.77 -15.86
C ASP A 51 3.01 -10.79 -15.91
N ILE A 52 2.28 -10.62 -14.79
CA ILE A 52 1.15 -9.69 -14.72
C ILE A 52 1.59 -8.25 -15.01
N VAL A 53 2.73 -7.81 -14.45
CA VAL A 53 3.25 -6.46 -14.70
C VAL A 53 3.64 -6.31 -16.17
N SER A 54 4.27 -7.30 -16.77
CA SER A 54 4.63 -7.30 -18.18
C SER A 54 3.39 -7.18 -19.06
N GLU A 55 2.35 -7.97 -18.78
CA GLU A 55 1.09 -7.97 -19.51
C GLU A 55 0.37 -6.61 -19.43
N VAL A 56 0.47 -5.91 -18.29
CA VAL A 56 -0.07 -4.54 -18.16
C VAL A 56 0.59 -3.58 -19.14
N PHE A 57 1.91 -3.67 -19.33
CA PHE A 57 2.63 -2.80 -20.25
C PHE A 57 2.49 -3.22 -21.72
N VAL A 58 2.33 -4.52 -21.99
CA VAL A 58 1.92 -5.02 -23.32
C VAL A 58 0.55 -4.45 -23.69
N THR A 59 -0.42 -4.53 -22.77
CA THR A 59 -1.75 -3.93 -22.96
C THR A 59 -1.67 -2.42 -23.19
N LEU A 60 -0.80 -1.72 -22.44
CA LEU A 60 -0.58 -0.28 -22.66
C LEU A 60 -0.07 -0.01 -24.08
N LEU A 61 0.92 -0.77 -24.54
CA LEU A 61 1.51 -0.65 -25.86
C LEU A 61 0.47 -0.86 -26.97
N ASP A 62 -0.37 -1.89 -26.84
CA ASP A 62 -1.46 -2.17 -27.78
C ASP A 62 -2.51 -1.05 -27.82
N CYS A 63 -2.68 -0.32 -26.71
CA CYS A 63 -3.61 0.79 -26.60
C CYS A 63 -3.05 2.15 -27.01
N VAL A 64 -1.75 2.26 -27.32
CA VAL A 64 -1.13 3.53 -27.75
C VAL A 64 -1.83 4.07 -29.00
N GLY A 65 -2.32 5.31 -28.92
CA GLY A 65 -3.09 5.94 -30.01
C GLY A 65 -4.48 5.34 -30.27
N GLN A 66 -4.91 4.36 -29.48
CA GLN A 66 -6.21 3.68 -29.65
C GLN A 66 -7.27 4.22 -28.67
N PRO A 67 -8.57 3.99 -28.93
CA PRO A 67 -9.64 4.39 -28.00
C PRO A 67 -9.56 3.77 -26.60
N CYS A 68 -8.80 2.67 -26.45
CA CYS A 68 -8.55 2.02 -25.16
C CYS A 68 -7.42 2.66 -24.35
N ALA A 69 -6.70 3.65 -24.89
CA ALA A 69 -5.70 4.43 -24.17
C ALA A 69 -6.27 5.01 -22.86
N PRO A 70 -5.42 5.19 -21.83
CA PRO A 70 -5.81 5.87 -20.61
C PRO A 70 -6.40 7.25 -20.92
N LYS A 71 -7.52 7.60 -20.28
CA LYS A 71 -8.26 8.84 -20.57
C LYS A 71 -7.88 10.00 -19.66
N GLN A 72 -7.84 9.76 -18.36
CA GLN A 72 -7.64 10.81 -17.34
C GLN A 72 -6.37 10.62 -16.53
N HIS A 73 -6.14 9.41 -16.02
CA HIS A 73 -4.97 9.11 -15.19
C HIS A 73 -4.30 7.83 -15.68
N LEU A 74 -3.06 7.96 -16.18
CA LEU A 74 -2.25 6.82 -16.61
C LEU A 74 -2.05 5.82 -15.46
N ARG A 75 -1.65 6.32 -14.28
CA ARG A 75 -1.40 5.49 -13.09
C ARG A 75 -2.66 4.73 -12.64
N GLY A 76 -3.81 5.40 -12.58
CA GLY A 76 -5.09 4.77 -12.25
C GLY A 76 -5.47 3.68 -13.26
N TRP A 77 -5.30 3.96 -14.55
CA TRP A 77 -5.56 2.99 -15.62
C TRP A 77 -4.64 1.76 -15.53
N LEU A 78 -3.33 1.94 -15.31
CA LEU A 78 -2.37 0.83 -15.17
C LEU A 78 -2.76 -0.12 -14.03
N PHE A 79 -3.13 0.44 -12.88
CA PHE A 79 -3.56 -0.35 -11.73
C PHE A 79 -4.92 -1.00 -11.95
N LYS A 80 -5.82 -0.39 -12.75
CA LYS A 80 -7.06 -1.03 -13.19
C LYS A 80 -6.76 -2.27 -14.03
N ILE A 81 -5.85 -2.18 -15.02
CA ILE A 81 -5.47 -3.34 -15.83
C ILE A 81 -4.83 -4.43 -14.96
N ALA A 82 -3.89 -4.06 -14.09
CA ALA A 82 -3.26 -5.02 -13.16
C ALA A 82 -4.29 -5.74 -12.28
N ARG A 83 -5.27 -4.99 -11.76
CA ARG A 83 -6.38 -5.52 -10.97
C ARG A 83 -7.24 -6.50 -11.77
N THR A 84 -7.56 -6.17 -13.03
CA THR A 84 -8.28 -7.10 -13.92
C THR A 84 -7.51 -8.40 -14.10
N GLN A 85 -6.21 -8.33 -14.42
CA GLN A 85 -5.37 -9.51 -14.60
C GLN A 85 -5.31 -10.39 -13.32
N LEU A 86 -5.19 -9.76 -12.15
CA LEU A 86 -5.22 -10.46 -10.86
C LEU A 86 -6.52 -11.23 -10.61
N TYR A 87 -7.67 -10.71 -11.05
CA TYR A 87 -8.94 -11.44 -10.95
C TYR A 87 -9.02 -12.61 -11.91
N GLU A 88 -8.53 -12.45 -13.14
CA GLU A 88 -8.52 -13.51 -14.15
C GLU A 88 -7.65 -14.70 -13.73
N HIS A 89 -6.51 -14.45 -13.08
CA HIS A 89 -5.63 -15.50 -12.53
C HIS A 89 -6.19 -16.21 -11.28
N GLY A 90 -7.45 -15.96 -10.88
CA GLY A 90 -8.13 -16.72 -9.82
C GLY A 90 -7.80 -16.29 -8.39
N ASN A 91 -6.97 -15.27 -8.20
CA ASN A 91 -6.69 -14.69 -6.88
C ASN A 91 -7.77 -13.70 -6.40
N ALA A 92 -9.05 -14.02 -6.69
CA ALA A 92 -10.21 -13.29 -6.16
C ALA A 92 -10.21 -13.23 -4.62
N ARG A 93 -9.53 -14.19 -3.97
CA ARG A 93 -9.05 -14.05 -2.59
C ARG A 93 -7.68 -13.40 -2.63
N LEU A 94 -7.67 -12.06 -2.58
CA LEU A 94 -6.51 -11.19 -2.40
C LEU A 94 -5.79 -11.52 -1.08
N THR A 95 -5.18 -12.70 -0.99
CA THR A 95 -4.45 -13.17 0.17
C THR A 95 -3.16 -12.38 0.17
N LEU A 96 -2.93 -11.60 1.23
CA LEU A 96 -1.73 -10.79 1.35
C LEU A 96 -0.52 -11.73 1.38
N ALA A 97 0.36 -11.63 0.39
CA ALA A 97 1.64 -12.33 0.44
C ALA A 97 2.53 -11.63 1.47
N TRP A 98 2.83 -12.33 2.56
CA TRP A 98 3.46 -11.79 3.76
C TRP A 98 4.82 -11.16 3.51
N ASP A 99 5.67 -11.80 2.70
CA ASP A 99 7.02 -11.33 2.39
C ASP A 99 7.00 -9.96 1.68
N ALA A 100 5.93 -9.65 0.95
CA ALA A 100 5.78 -8.40 0.21
C ALA A 100 5.19 -7.26 1.05
N LEU A 101 4.57 -7.56 2.20
CA LEU A 101 3.96 -6.54 3.08
C LEU A 101 5.01 -5.81 3.91
N GLU A 102 6.12 -6.47 4.24
CA GLU A 102 7.24 -5.87 4.99
C GLU A 102 7.91 -4.73 4.20
N ASP A 103 8.09 -4.90 2.89
CA ASP A 103 8.59 -3.86 1.95
C ASP A 103 7.62 -2.68 1.76
N TRP A 104 6.38 -2.84 2.21
CA TRP A 104 5.28 -1.92 1.99
C TRP A 104 4.97 -1.03 3.20
N MET A 105 5.38 -1.50 4.38
CA MET A 105 5.13 -0.86 5.67
C MET A 105 6.04 0.30 6.09
N PRO A 106 7.18 0.63 5.45
CA PRO A 106 7.97 1.78 5.88
C PRO A 106 7.14 3.07 5.95
N THR A 107 6.17 3.26 5.05
CA THR A 107 5.46 4.54 4.91
C THR A 107 4.28 4.75 5.88
N LEU A 108 3.81 3.72 6.59
CA LEU A 108 2.71 3.86 7.56
C LEU A 108 3.20 4.13 8.99
N ILE A 109 4.47 3.82 9.29
CA ILE A 109 5.05 3.88 10.65
C ILE A 109 6.45 4.51 10.59
N GLU A 110 6.67 5.51 9.73
CA GLU A 110 7.93 6.23 9.67
C GLU A 110 7.96 7.34 10.72
N THR A 111 8.23 6.95 11.98
CA THR A 111 8.95 7.78 12.95
C THR A 111 9.74 6.87 13.90
N ASN A 112 11.06 6.81 13.69
CA ASN A 112 12.15 6.66 14.68
C ASN A 112 13.18 5.54 14.35
N PRO A 113 14.50 5.82 14.32
CA PRO A 113 15.55 4.83 13.99
C PRO A 113 15.84 3.78 15.07
N GLU A 114 15.17 3.85 16.22
CA GLU A 114 15.25 2.85 17.28
C GLU A 114 14.02 1.96 17.18
N HIS A 115 14.07 0.91 16.37
CA HIS A 115 12.98 -0.08 16.31
C HIS A 115 12.87 -0.76 17.68
N THR A 116 11.85 -0.38 18.44
CA THR A 116 11.53 -1.00 19.72
C THR A 116 10.74 -2.29 19.49
N LEU A 117 10.68 -3.17 20.50
CA LEU A 117 9.80 -4.35 20.48
C LEU A 117 8.32 -3.93 20.26
N GLY A 118 7.94 -2.76 20.76
CA GLY A 118 6.61 -2.16 20.54
C GLY A 118 6.30 -1.90 19.07
N ASP A 119 7.26 -1.37 18.30
CA ASP A 119 7.06 -1.08 16.87
C ASP A 119 6.86 -2.35 16.04
N VAL A 120 7.49 -3.47 16.43
CA VAL A 120 7.32 -4.79 15.80
C VAL A 120 5.93 -5.35 16.10
N ILE A 121 5.45 -5.22 17.34
CA ILE A 121 4.12 -5.67 17.76
C ILE A 121 3.03 -4.85 17.04
N ASP A 122 3.18 -3.54 16.97
CA ASP A 122 2.23 -2.67 16.27
C ASP A 122 2.20 -2.93 14.76
N ARG A 123 3.36 -3.27 14.18
CA ARG A 123 3.45 -3.74 12.80
C ARG A 123 2.64 -5.02 12.59
N GLN A 124 2.85 -6.05 13.40
CA GLN A 124 2.11 -7.32 13.30
C GLN A 124 0.59 -7.13 13.49
N ARG A 125 0.19 -6.29 14.45
CA ARG A 125 -1.22 -5.94 14.67
C ARG A 125 -1.84 -5.23 13.47
N LEU A 126 -1.14 -4.27 12.86
CA LEU A 126 -1.62 -3.59 11.66
C LEU A 126 -1.78 -4.56 10.49
N GLN A 127 -0.81 -5.46 10.29
CA GLN A 127 -0.89 -6.48 9.23
C GLN A 127 -2.10 -7.40 9.43
N HIS A 128 -2.30 -7.90 10.65
CA HIS A 128 -3.46 -8.72 11.00
C HIS A 128 -4.77 -7.95 10.77
N ALA A 129 -4.83 -6.68 11.19
CA ALA A 129 -6.00 -5.84 11.00
C ALA A 129 -6.36 -5.62 9.53
N LEU A 130 -5.36 -5.40 8.67
CA LEU A 130 -5.57 -5.28 7.21
C LEU A 130 -6.10 -6.56 6.57
N GLN A 131 -5.75 -7.73 7.11
CA GLN A 131 -6.27 -9.03 6.63
C GLN A 131 -7.73 -9.26 7.01
N MET A 132 -8.11 -8.80 8.20
CA MET A 132 -9.47 -8.88 8.70
C MET A 132 -10.45 -7.94 7.96
N LEU A 133 -9.93 -6.93 7.27
CA LEU A 133 -10.74 -6.09 6.38
C LEU A 133 -11.21 -6.87 5.15
N ASN A 134 -12.42 -6.54 4.69
CA ASN A 134 -12.89 -7.01 3.38
C ASN A 134 -11.99 -6.45 2.25
N SER A 135 -12.05 -7.08 1.08
CA SER A 135 -11.21 -6.76 -0.07
C SER A 135 -11.27 -5.28 -0.46
N ASP A 136 -12.46 -4.70 -0.54
CA ASP A 136 -12.66 -3.32 -0.99
C ASP A 136 -12.09 -2.32 0.01
N HIS A 137 -12.29 -2.56 1.31
CA HIS A 137 -11.75 -1.72 2.38
C HIS A 137 -10.22 -1.77 2.36
N ARG A 138 -9.65 -2.99 2.35
CA ARG A 138 -8.20 -3.17 2.27
C ARG A 138 -7.63 -2.48 1.04
N GLU A 139 -8.22 -2.71 -0.13
CA GLU A 139 -7.71 -2.20 -1.40
C GLU A 139 -7.76 -0.67 -1.49
N VAL A 140 -8.80 -0.03 -0.97
CA VAL A 140 -8.85 1.43 -0.85
C VAL A 140 -7.78 1.96 0.09
N LEU A 141 -7.57 1.34 1.25
CA LEU A 141 -6.51 1.78 2.18
C LEU A 141 -5.13 1.62 1.55
N LEU A 142 -4.89 0.50 0.89
CA LEU A 142 -3.64 0.24 0.21
C LEU A 142 -3.36 1.35 -0.83
N LEU A 143 -4.26 1.56 -1.80
CA LEU A 143 -4.02 2.57 -2.83
C LEU A 143 -3.84 3.97 -2.24
N ARG A 144 -4.69 4.36 -1.27
CA ARG A 144 -4.69 5.71 -0.71
C ARG A 144 -3.48 6.01 0.16
N PHE A 145 -3.05 5.05 0.98
CA PHE A 145 -2.04 5.32 2.00
C PHE A 145 -0.68 4.69 1.70
N GLY A 146 -0.62 3.53 1.04
CA GLY A 146 0.66 2.92 0.69
C GLY A 146 1.17 3.22 -0.71
N HIS A 147 0.30 3.52 -1.67
CA HIS A 147 0.70 4.04 -2.98
C HIS A 147 0.45 5.55 -3.16
N GLN A 148 -0.10 6.21 -2.13
CA GLN A 148 -0.41 7.64 -2.12
C GLN A 148 -1.24 8.07 -3.36
N PHE A 149 -2.21 7.24 -3.74
CA PHE A 149 -3.16 7.57 -4.80
C PHE A 149 -4.04 8.70 -4.35
N SER A 150 -4.35 9.65 -5.25
CA SER A 150 -5.46 10.59 -5.07
C SER A 150 -6.81 9.86 -5.05
N LEU A 151 -7.87 10.54 -4.62
CA LEU A 151 -9.21 9.94 -4.60
C LEU A 151 -9.68 9.60 -6.01
N GLN A 152 -9.29 10.42 -6.99
CA GLN A 152 -9.64 10.21 -8.39
C GLN A 152 -8.87 9.03 -8.97
N GLU A 153 -7.55 8.94 -8.75
CA GLU A 153 -6.78 7.77 -9.21
C GLU A 153 -7.25 6.47 -8.56
N THR A 154 -7.64 6.52 -7.29
CA THR A 154 -8.22 5.34 -6.61
C THR A 154 -9.56 4.95 -7.21
N ALA A 155 -10.41 5.93 -7.53
CA ALA A 155 -11.69 5.70 -8.19
C ALA A 155 -11.48 5.05 -9.57
N ASP A 156 -10.53 5.57 -10.35
CA ASP A 156 -10.19 5.04 -11.67
C ASP A 156 -9.62 3.62 -11.59
N ALA A 157 -8.70 3.36 -10.66
CA ALA A 157 -8.08 2.04 -10.46
C ALA A 157 -9.08 0.96 -10.03
N LEU A 158 -10.08 1.33 -9.22
CA LEU A 158 -11.05 0.39 -8.66
C LEU A 158 -12.37 0.33 -9.43
N ASP A 159 -12.49 1.11 -10.50
CA ASP A 159 -13.74 1.26 -11.27
C ASP A 159 -14.92 1.68 -10.37
N LYS A 160 -14.68 2.67 -9.51
CA LYS A 160 -15.67 3.21 -8.54
C LYS A 160 -15.80 4.72 -8.71
N THR A 161 -16.80 5.32 -8.07
CA THR A 161 -16.89 6.79 -7.99
C THR A 161 -16.06 7.34 -6.84
N VAL A 162 -15.59 8.60 -6.95
CA VAL A 162 -14.89 9.30 -5.85
C VAL A 162 -15.72 9.31 -4.56
N SER A 163 -17.05 9.45 -4.65
CA SER A 163 -17.95 9.40 -3.49
C SER A 163 -17.96 8.00 -2.84
N SER A 164 -17.96 6.94 -3.65
CA SER A 164 -17.84 5.57 -3.17
C SER A 164 -16.49 5.34 -2.47
N VAL A 165 -15.39 5.80 -3.07
CA VAL A 165 -14.04 5.71 -2.47
C VAL A 165 -13.98 6.41 -1.12
N LYS A 166 -14.51 7.65 -0.99
CA LYS A 166 -14.57 8.37 0.29
C LYS A 166 -15.34 7.58 1.35
N SER A 167 -16.48 7.01 0.97
CA SER A 167 -17.35 6.24 1.87
C SER A 167 -16.67 4.94 2.34
N ILE A 168 -16.03 4.22 1.42
CA ILE A 168 -15.27 3.01 1.72
C ILE A 168 -14.07 3.35 2.60
N GLN A 169 -13.28 4.39 2.26
CA GLN A 169 -12.13 4.81 3.05
C GLN A 169 -12.52 5.12 4.49
N PHE A 170 -13.62 5.86 4.70
CA PHE A 170 -14.12 6.17 6.03
C PHE A 170 -14.46 4.90 6.83
N ARG A 171 -15.24 3.98 6.25
CA ARG A 171 -15.62 2.72 6.91
C ARG A 171 -14.41 1.80 7.14
N ALA A 172 -13.48 1.76 6.21
CA ALA A 172 -12.24 0.99 6.32
C ALA A 172 -11.40 1.46 7.51
N LEU A 173 -11.22 2.77 7.67
CA LEU A 173 -10.50 3.36 8.81
C LEU A 173 -11.21 3.10 10.13
N GLN A 174 -12.55 3.16 10.17
CA GLN A 174 -13.32 2.82 11.38
C GLN A 174 -13.12 1.36 11.76
N ASN A 175 -13.24 0.43 10.81
CA ASN A 175 -13.04 -1.00 11.06
C ASN A 175 -11.61 -1.30 11.49
N LEU A 176 -10.62 -0.72 10.81
CA LEU A 176 -9.21 -0.89 11.15
C LEU A 176 -8.94 -0.46 12.61
N ARG A 177 -9.47 0.69 13.02
CA ARG A 177 -9.36 1.16 14.42
C ARG A 177 -10.01 0.21 15.42
N GLN A 178 -11.13 -0.43 15.09
CA GLN A 178 -11.76 -1.38 16.02
C GLN A 178 -10.93 -2.66 16.16
N ILE A 179 -10.36 -3.15 15.05
CA ILE A 179 -9.55 -4.38 15.05
C ILE A 179 -8.20 -4.15 15.74
N MET A 180 -7.62 -2.95 15.63
CA MET A 180 -6.35 -2.60 16.25
C MET A 180 -6.45 -2.19 17.73
N LYS A 181 -7.66 -2.16 18.33
CA LYS A 181 -7.75 -1.92 19.77
C LYS A 181 -7.03 -3.04 20.51
N PRO A 182 -6.13 -2.74 21.45
CA PRO A 182 -5.51 -3.78 22.27
C PRO A 182 -6.60 -4.54 23.02
N ASP A 183 -6.48 -5.86 23.10
CA ASP A 183 -7.37 -6.66 23.92
C ASP A 183 -7.26 -6.15 25.36
N GLU A 184 -8.39 -5.90 26.02
CA GLU A 184 -8.41 -5.43 27.42
C GLU A 184 -7.66 -6.38 28.36
N ALA A 185 -7.45 -7.64 27.94
CA ALA A 185 -6.65 -8.64 28.63
C ALA A 185 -5.12 -8.40 28.58
N GLU A 186 -4.57 -7.80 27.52
CA GLU A 186 -3.14 -7.45 27.44
C GLU A 186 -2.81 -6.22 28.29
N VAL A 187 -3.71 -5.24 28.35
CA VAL A 187 -3.55 -4.03 29.19
C VAL A 187 -3.63 -4.37 30.68
N ALA A 188 -4.35 -5.43 31.05
CA ALA A 188 -4.39 -5.93 32.42
C ALA A 188 -3.13 -6.73 32.81
N ALA A 189 -2.49 -7.43 31.86
CA ALA A 189 -1.25 -8.17 32.07
C ALA A 189 -0.04 -7.23 32.28
N ASP A 190 0.06 -6.16 31.48
CA ASP A 190 1.13 -5.16 31.58
C ASP A 190 1.05 -4.37 32.91
N ASN A 191 -0.17 -4.04 33.35
CA ASN A 191 -0.40 -3.39 34.64
C ASN A 191 -0.24 -4.30 35.87
N SER A 192 -0.17 -5.63 35.71
CA SER A 192 -0.01 -6.57 36.83
C SER A 192 1.44 -7.03 37.05
N GLU A 193 2.36 -6.77 36.13
CA GLU A 193 3.80 -6.96 36.31
C GLU A 193 4.47 -5.77 37.03
N GLU A 194 3.94 -4.55 36.89
CA GLU A 194 4.47 -3.36 37.58
C GLU A 194 4.15 -3.32 39.09
N ASP A 195 3.10 -4.04 39.51
CA ASP A 195 2.66 -4.12 40.92
C ASP A 195 3.31 -5.28 41.72
N GLN A 196 4.24 -6.04 41.11
CA GLN A 196 4.96 -7.15 41.76
C GLN A 196 6.47 -6.89 41.86
N GLN A 197 6.85 -5.73 42.40
CA GLN A 197 8.18 -5.54 42.97
C GLN A 197 8.15 -5.89 44.47
N PRO A 198 8.78 -6.99 44.93
CA PRO A 198 8.76 -7.33 46.34
C PRO A 198 9.70 -6.39 47.11
N GLN A 199 9.16 -5.77 48.17
CA GLN A 199 9.93 -5.12 49.21
C GLN A 199 11.02 -6.08 49.72
N LYS A 200 12.30 -5.70 49.62
CA LYS A 200 13.35 -6.25 50.48
C LYS A 200 13.83 -5.18 51.45
N GLY A 201 13.47 -5.39 52.71
CA GLY A 201 13.87 -4.55 53.83
C GLY A 201 15.39 -4.48 54.00
N GLY A 202 15.89 -3.27 54.23
CA GLY A 202 17.21 -3.02 54.77
C GLY A 202 17.14 -2.96 56.29
N ALA A 203 17.30 -4.11 56.94
CA ALA A 203 17.58 -4.17 58.37
C ALA A 203 19.11 -4.16 58.60
N LEU A 204 19.54 -3.14 59.34
CA LEU A 204 20.60 -3.15 60.36
C LEU A 204 22.08 -3.33 59.95
N TRP A 205 22.91 -2.64 60.76
CA TRP A 205 24.36 -2.68 60.99
C TRP A 205 25.19 -1.55 60.35
N ASN A 206 25.59 -0.55 61.15
CA ASN A 206 26.88 -0.64 61.83
C ASN A 206 27.07 0.36 63.00
N SER A 207 27.81 -0.09 64.01
CA SER A 207 28.13 0.58 65.27
C SER A 207 29.44 1.38 65.24
N ARG A 208 29.61 2.25 66.26
CA ARG A 208 30.85 2.85 66.81
C ARG A 208 31.49 3.94 65.93
N SER A 209 31.92 5.09 66.47
CA SER A 209 32.52 5.39 67.79
C SER A 209 32.03 6.70 68.39
#